data_AF-A0A1A7C8T0-F1
#
_entry.id   AF-A0A1A7C8T0-F1
#
_cell.length_a   1.000
_cell.length_b   1.000
_cell.length_c   1.000
_cell.angle_alpha   90.00
_cell.angle_beta   90.00
_cell.angle_gamma   90.00
#
_symmetry.space_group_name_H-M   'P 1'
#
loop_
_entity.id
_entity.type
_entity.pdbx_description
1 polymer ?
#
loop_
_entity_poly.entity_id
_entity_poly.type
_entity_poly.pdbx_seq_one_letter_code
_entity_poly.pdbx_strand_id
1 'polypeptide(L)'
;MAIFIVMPIYAVIGLAVAFATKIWALGVLIASLAPMLTVWTAAGWMAKVKRNKPDYYYQHRFKLWLAENGLIKSRFIDHDGFWEIGRDVPFPRRSAKGNRSNQPVKKVGV
;
A
#
# COMPACT_ATOMS: atom_id res chain seq x y z
N MET A 1 25.43 -4.98 10.24
CA MET A 1 24.44 -4.36 11.15
C MET A 1 23.29 -5.30 11.50
N ALA A 2 22.49 -5.80 10.55
CA ALA A 2 21.36 -6.69 10.86
C ALA A 2 21.73 -7.96 11.64
N ILE A 3 22.89 -8.56 11.35
CA ILE A 3 23.34 -9.77 12.03
C ILE A 3 23.51 -9.55 13.55
N PHE A 4 23.96 -8.37 13.96
CA PHE A 4 24.17 -8.02 15.37
C PHE A 4 22.87 -7.83 16.15
N ILE A 5 21.74 -7.66 15.47
CA ILE A 5 20.42 -7.49 16.09
C ILE A 5 19.69 -8.83 16.14
N VAL A 6 19.75 -9.58 15.04
CA VAL A 6 18.99 -10.83 14.87
C VAL A 6 19.60 -11.96 15.70
N MET A 7 20.94 -12.09 15.73
CA MET A 7 21.62 -13.16 16.50
C MET A 7 21.28 -13.15 17.99
N PRO A 8 21.36 -12.01 18.72
CA PRO A 8 21.03 -11.98 20.15
C PRO A 8 19.59 -12.40 20.42
N ILE A 9 18.63 -11.99 19.59
CA ILE A 9 17.21 -12.33 19.76
C ILE A 9 17.02 -13.85 19.69
N TYR A 10 17.55 -14.49 18.64
CA TYR A 10 17.41 -15.94 18.47
C TYR A 10 18.28 -16.73 19.46
N ALA A 11 19.39 -16.17 19.94
CA ALA A 11 20.17 -16.77 21.02
C ALA A 11 19.38 -16.79 22.34
N VAL A 12 18.69 -15.70 22.69
CA VAL A 12 17.81 -15.65 23.88
C VAL A 12 16.65 -16.64 23.74
N ILE A 13 16.02 -16.71 22.56
CA ILE A 13 14.95 -17.66 22.27
C ILE A 13 15.47 -19.10 22.39
N GLY A 14 16.61 -19.42 21.78
CA GLY A 14 17.21 -20.75 21.86
C GLY A 14 17.59 -21.14 23.28
N LEU A 15 18.11 -20.19 24.07
CA LEU A 15 18.41 -20.39 25.49
C LEU A 15 17.14 -20.65 26.30
N ALA A 16 16.08 -19.86 26.10
CA ALA A 16 14.79 -20.08 26.76
C ALA A 16 14.23 -21.48 26.45
N VAL A 17 14.32 -21.93 25.20
CA VAL A 17 13.91 -23.28 24.81
C VAL A 17 14.80 -24.36 25.45
N ALA A 18 16.12 -24.17 25.49
CA ALA A 18 17.01 -25.11 26.17
C ALA A 18 16.66 -25.27 27.66
N PHE A 19 16.36 -24.16 28.34
CA PHE A 19 15.97 -24.19 29.75
C PHE A 19 14.61 -24.86 29.98
N ALA A 20 13.63 -24.62 29.10
CA ALA A 20 12.30 -25.24 29.21
C ALA A 20 12.34 -26.75 28.94
N THR A 21 13.03 -27.18 27.89
CA THR A 21 13.07 -28.59 27.47
C THR A 21 14.14 -29.39 28.21
N LYS A 22 15.11 -28.73 28.86
CA LYS A 22 16.34 -29.30 29.44
C LYS A 22 17.26 -29.99 28.42
N ILE A 23 16.97 -29.86 27.13
CA ILE A 23 17.75 -30.42 26.02
C ILE A 23 18.54 -29.29 25.38
N TRP A 24 19.83 -29.18 25.73
CA TRP A 24 20.72 -28.13 25.25
C TRP A 24 20.90 -28.12 23.74
N ALA A 25 20.98 -29.31 23.11
CA ALA A 25 21.12 -29.44 21.66
C ALA A 25 19.98 -28.78 20.88
N LEU A 26 18.76 -28.83 21.41
CA LEU A 26 17.58 -28.23 20.77
C LEU A 26 17.66 -26.70 20.80
N GLY A 27 18.16 -26.11 21.89
CA GLY A 27 18.34 -24.67 21.98
C GLY A 27 19.41 -24.15 21.02
N VAL A 28 20.52 -24.86 20.87
CA VAL A 28 21.58 -24.51 19.90
C VAL A 28 21.07 -24.65 18.47
N LEU A 29 20.30 -25.71 18.17
CA LEU A 29 19.65 -25.89 16.87
C LEU A 29 18.74 -24.72 16.53
N ILE A 30 17.86 -24.31 17.44
CA ILE A 30 16.94 -23.19 17.21
C ILE A 30 17.69 -21.87 17.07
N ALA A 31 18.67 -21.61 17.94
CA ALA A 31 19.46 -20.38 17.91
C ALA A 31 20.23 -20.19 16.59
N SER A 32 20.68 -21.29 15.97
CA SER A 32 21.44 -21.26 14.71
C SER A 32 20.54 -21.33 13.47
N LEU A 33 19.51 -22.17 13.49
CA LEU A 33 18.72 -22.50 12.30
C LEU A 33 17.53 -21.53 12.09
N ALA A 34 16.94 -21.01 13.17
CA ALA A 34 15.80 -20.09 13.07
C ALA A 34 16.16 -18.74 12.41
N PRO A 35 17.32 -18.10 12.65
CA PRO A 35 17.73 -16.91 11.91
C PRO A 35 17.81 -17.17 10.40
N MET A 36 18.38 -18.31 10.01
CA MET A 36 18.56 -18.66 8.61
C MET A 36 17.21 -18.89 7.91
N LEU A 37 16.30 -19.62 8.56
CA LEU A 37 14.92 -19.78 8.06
C LEU A 37 14.20 -18.44 7.91
N THR A 38 14.35 -17.54 8.88
CA THR A 38 13.67 -16.25 8.86
C THR A 38 14.18 -15.36 7.73
N VAL A 39 15.50 -15.33 7.51
CA VAL A 39 16.09 -14.60 6.37
C VAL A 39 15.65 -15.22 5.05
N TRP A 40 15.64 -16.55 4.95
CA TRP A 40 15.21 -17.24 3.74
C TRP A 40 13.76 -16.96 3.38
N THR A 41 12.83 -17.03 4.35
CA THR A 41 11.41 -16.73 4.11
C THR A 41 11.19 -15.25 3.81
N ALA A 42 11.85 -14.34 4.53
CA ALA A 42 11.77 -12.91 4.28
C ALA A 42 12.30 -12.54 2.88
N ALA A 43 13.42 -13.14 2.47
CA ALA A 43 13.99 -12.95 1.13
C ALA A 43 13.05 -13.51 0.04
N GLY A 44 12.49 -14.71 0.25
CA GLY A 44 11.53 -15.31 -0.67
C GLY A 44 10.26 -14.46 -0.81
N TRP A 45 9.75 -13.94 0.32
CA TRP A 45 8.61 -13.03 0.33
C TRP A 45 8.93 -11.73 -0.41
N MET A 46 10.08 -11.11 -0.14
CA MET A 46 10.49 -9.88 -0.80
C MET A 46 10.71 -10.08 -2.31
N ALA A 47 11.24 -11.23 -2.71
CA ALA A 47 11.37 -11.60 -4.11
C ALA A 47 9.98 -11.74 -4.77
N LYS A 48 9.01 -12.36 -4.09
CA LYS A 48 7.63 -12.47 -4.58
C LYS A 48 6.96 -11.10 -4.70
N VAL A 49 7.19 -10.20 -3.74
CA VAL A 49 6.70 -8.82 -3.77
C VAL A 49 7.26 -8.14 -5.03
N LYS A 50 8.58 -8.12 -5.21
CA LYS A 50 9.23 -7.44 -6.33
C LYS A 50 8.90 -8.01 -7.72
N ARG A 51 8.53 -9.29 -7.84
CA ARG A 51 8.28 -9.94 -9.14
C ARG A 51 7.01 -9.45 -9.85
N ASN A 52 7.08 -9.40 -11.18
CA ASN A 52 5.97 -9.13 -12.10
C ASN A 52 5.18 -7.85 -11.78
N LYS A 53 5.87 -6.79 -11.37
CA LYS A 53 5.29 -5.46 -11.19
C LYS A 53 5.85 -4.53 -12.25
N PRO A 54 5.01 -3.74 -12.93
CA PRO A 54 5.49 -2.68 -13.82
C PRO A 54 6.27 -1.64 -13.00
N ASP A 55 7.09 -0.86 -13.70
CA ASP A 55 7.85 0.22 -13.07
C ASP A 55 6.93 1.17 -12.29
N TYR A 56 7.43 1.66 -11.15
CA TYR A 56 6.73 2.59 -10.25
C TYR A 56 5.39 2.10 -9.65
N TYR A 57 5.03 0.82 -9.81
CA TYR A 57 3.77 0.25 -9.31
C TYR A 57 3.49 0.58 -7.83
N TYR A 58 4.48 0.41 -6.95
CA TYR A 58 4.30 0.66 -5.51
C TYR A 58 4.14 2.14 -5.17
N GLN A 59 4.82 3.01 -5.91
CA GLN A 59 4.69 4.46 -5.71
C GLN A 59 3.30 4.93 -6.13
N HIS A 60 2.77 4.41 -7.24
CA HIS A 60 1.42 4.71 -7.70
C HIS A 60 0.37 4.19 -6.72
N ARG A 61 0.51 2.94 -6.26
CA ARG A 61 -0.41 2.38 -5.25
C ARG A 61 -0.38 3.18 -3.94
N PHE A 62 0.79 3.63 -3.50
CA PHE A 62 0.91 4.45 -2.29
C PHE A 62 0.26 5.83 -2.46
N LYS A 63 0.44 6.47 -3.62
CA LYS A 63 -0.23 7.74 -3.94
C LYS A 63 -1.75 7.59 -4.00
N LEU A 64 -2.23 6.49 -4.56
CA LEU A 64 -3.66 6.16 -4.60
C LEU A 64 -4.20 6.02 -3.16
N TRP A 65 -3.53 5.21 -2.34
CA TRP A 65 -3.89 5.04 -0.93
C TRP A 65 -3.88 6.36 -0.16
N LEU A 66 -2.88 7.23 -0.37
CA LEU A 66 -2.86 8.56 0.26
C LEU A 66 -4.06 9.42 -0.16
N ALA A 67 -4.51 9.29 -1.40
CA ALA A 67 -5.66 10.03 -1.91
C ALA A 67 -7.01 9.46 -1.45
N GLU A 68 -7.14 8.14 -1.37
CA GLU A 68 -8.29 7.47 -0.74
C GLU A 68 -8.44 7.89 0.73
N ASN A 69 -7.33 8.11 1.44
CA ASN A 69 -7.33 8.64 2.81
C ASN A 69 -7.45 10.17 2.90
N GLY A 70 -7.59 10.88 1.77
CA GLY A 70 -7.76 12.34 1.72
C GLY A 70 -6.52 13.16 2.07
N LEU A 71 -5.34 12.53 2.14
CA LEU A 71 -4.08 13.19 2.52
C LEU A 71 -3.44 13.94 1.36
N ILE A 72 -3.61 13.47 0.11
CA ILE A 72 -3.10 14.09 -1.11
C ILE A 72 -4.18 14.06 -2.19
N LYS A 73 -4.22 15.08 -3.05
CA LYS A 73 -5.04 15.08 -4.27
C LYS A 73 -4.36 14.23 -5.36
N SER A 74 -4.99 13.12 -5.77
CA SER A 74 -4.43 12.19 -6.76
C SER A 74 -4.75 12.66 -8.18
N ARG A 75 -3.72 12.90 -8.99
CA ARG A 75 -3.86 13.16 -10.45
C ARG A 75 -4.10 11.88 -11.27
N PHE A 76 -4.41 10.75 -10.63
CA PHE A 76 -4.75 9.51 -11.32
C PHE A 76 -6.25 9.45 -11.59
N ILE A 77 -6.62 8.82 -12.70
CA ILE A 77 -8.02 8.55 -13.03
C ILE A 77 -8.46 7.39 -12.13
N ASP A 78 -9.41 7.65 -11.25
CA ASP A 78 -10.02 6.66 -10.37
C ASP A 78 -11.50 6.46 -10.74
N HIS A 79 -12.08 5.33 -10.37
CA HIS A 79 -13.43 4.93 -10.79
C HIS A 79 -14.53 5.85 -10.23
N ASP A 80 -14.31 6.37 -9.01
CA ASP A 80 -15.32 7.15 -8.27
C ASP A 80 -14.99 8.66 -8.22
N GLY A 81 -13.83 9.05 -8.76
CA GLY A 81 -13.39 10.44 -8.84
C GLY A 81 -13.81 11.10 -10.15
N PHE A 82 -14.43 12.28 -10.07
CA PHE A 82 -14.63 13.13 -11.25
C PHE A 82 -13.26 13.39 -11.88
N TRP A 83 -13.07 12.98 -13.14
CA TRP A 83 -11.83 13.15 -13.91
C TRP A 83 -11.06 14.39 -13.46
N GLU A 84 -9.94 14.20 -12.75
CA GLU A 84 -9.12 15.30 -12.26
C GLU A 84 -8.39 15.96 -13.46
N ILE A 85 -9.14 16.72 -14.25
CA ILE A 85 -8.69 17.45 -15.45
C ILE A 85 -7.82 18.66 -15.05
N GLY A 86 -7.36 18.75 -13.80
CA GLY A 86 -6.63 19.90 -13.28
C GLY A 86 -7.44 21.20 -13.30
N ARG A 87 -8.76 21.14 -13.54
CA ARG A 87 -9.65 22.27 -13.37
C ARG A 87 -10.22 22.25 -11.96
N ASP A 88 -9.92 23.29 -11.20
CA ASP A 88 -10.76 23.72 -10.08
C ASP A 88 -12.07 24.24 -10.66
N VAL A 89 -12.93 23.32 -11.13
CA VAL A 89 -14.33 23.69 -11.34
C VAL A 89 -14.91 23.88 -9.94
N PRO A 90 -15.40 25.09 -9.59
CA PRO A 90 -16.13 25.24 -8.34
C PRO A 90 -17.23 24.19 -8.36
N PHE A 91 -17.35 23.43 -7.26
CA PHE A 91 -18.44 22.48 -7.02
C PHE A 91 -19.71 23.02 -7.69
N PRO A 92 -20.38 22.29 -8.58
CA PRO A 92 -21.63 22.78 -9.13
C PRO A 92 -22.58 22.91 -7.95
N ARG A 93 -22.69 24.14 -7.41
CA ARG A 93 -23.80 24.51 -6.54
C ARG A 93 -25.01 24.18 -7.38
N ARG A 94 -25.73 23.13 -6.97
CA ARG A 94 -26.99 22.72 -7.57
C ARG A 94 -27.83 23.99 -7.66
N SER A 95 -27.87 24.59 -8.85
CA SER A 95 -28.51 25.87 -9.06
C SER A 95 -29.96 25.65 -8.73
N ALA A 96 -30.39 26.23 -7.61
CA ALA A 96 -31.74 26.10 -7.14
C ALA A 96 -32.66 26.66 -8.22
N LYS A 97 -33.40 25.76 -8.87
CA LYS A 97 -34.71 26.02 -9.47
C LYS A 97 -34.76 27.21 -10.44
N GLY A 98 -34.13 27.07 -11.61
CA GLY A 98 -34.33 27.96 -12.76
C GLY A 98 -35.33 27.37 -13.76
N ASN A 99 -36.57 27.88 -13.74
CA ASN A 99 -37.70 27.48 -14.58
C ASN A 99 -37.38 27.65 -16.09
N ARG A 100 -36.91 26.58 -16.76
CA ARG A 100 -36.62 26.56 -18.22
C ARG A 100 -37.87 26.19 -19.04
N SER A 101 -38.97 26.92 -18.88
CA SER A 101 -40.19 26.63 -19.67
C SER A 101 -40.42 27.52 -20.87
N ASN A 102 -39.66 28.61 -21.12
CA ASN A 102 -39.93 29.49 -22.27
C ASN A 102 -38.66 30.00 -22.96
N GLN A 103 -37.99 29.15 -23.74
CA GLN A 103 -37.09 29.64 -24.79
C GLN A 103 -37.69 29.30 -26.16
N PRO A 104 -38.21 30.29 -26.92
CA PRO A 104 -38.69 30.04 -28.27
C PRO A 104 -37.49 29.71 -29.17
N VAL A 105 -37.52 28.51 -29.76
CA VAL A 105 -36.55 28.08 -30.76
C VAL A 105 -36.73 28.97 -32.00
N LYS A 106 -35.84 29.95 -32.17
CA LYS A 106 -35.74 30.72 -33.41
C LYS A 106 -35.20 29.78 -34.49
N LYS A 107 -36.10 29.21 -35.30
CA LYS A 107 -35.72 28.50 -36.52
C LYS A 107 -35.06 29.50 -37.47
N VAL A 108 -33.77 29.36 -37.68
CA VAL A 108 -33.07 30.02 -38.79
C VAL A 108 -33.15 29.04 -39.96
N GLY A 109 -34.04 29.32 -40.89
CA GLY A 109 -33.90 28.84 -42.27
C GLY A 109 -33.00 29.81 -43.03
N VAL A 110 -32.04 29.28 -43.79
CA VAL A 110 -32.00 29.14 -45.25
C VAL A 110 -30.86 28.17 -45.55
#